data_AF-A0A816AK05-F1
#
_entry.id   AF-A0A816AK05-F1
#
_cell.length_a   1.000
_cell.length_b   1.000
_cell.length_c   1.000
_cell.angle_alpha   90.00
_cell.angle_beta   90.00
_cell.angle_gamma   90.00
#
_symmetry.space_group_name_H-M   'P 1'
#
loop_
_entity.id
_entity.type
_entity.pdbx_description
1 polymer ?
#
loop_
_entity_poly.entity_id
_entity_poly.type
_entity_poly.pdbx_seq_one_letter_code
_entity_poly.pdbx_strand_id
1 'polypeptide(L)'
;MEKRRMDEEFYYKEKSRFDELLNQLNWTEEHLLQEANDIVQCPLDCGHRFPVRSKHLETCQLVKDGFSRDYSKNSSEYRREKQLLRQSDISVTPSTLSNILHRPLPIKTDLPLNVEQTTILLTPNERLSLAQFVHKEALRLKIVPDPPSAVIENRSSQSSESNSLQSSNKLAQLRDEKRRRAKYITRTRRKTFYDNAREMISSQMESLYEHGEKRSKYRHRSPSSSSSSKKKKHHRHSKKRRTSSD
;
A
#
# COMPACT_ATOMS: atom_id res chain seq x y z
N MET A 1 -2.01 68.64 -17.20
CA MET A 1 -2.10 68.33 -15.76
C MET A 1 -3.35 67.53 -15.39
N GLU A 2 -4.41 67.50 -16.20
CA GLU A 2 -5.64 66.74 -15.90
C GLU A 2 -5.47 65.22 -15.80
N LYS A 3 -4.58 64.63 -16.60
CA LYS A 3 -4.37 63.17 -16.60
C LYS A 3 -3.93 62.62 -15.23
N ARG A 4 -3.16 63.39 -14.45
CA ARG A 4 -2.72 62.99 -13.10
C ARG A 4 -3.85 63.01 -12.06
N ARG A 5 -4.90 63.82 -12.25
CA ARG A 5 -6.03 63.88 -11.32
C ARG A 5 -6.96 62.69 -11.46
N MET A 6 -7.18 62.20 -12.69
CA MET A 6 -7.97 60.97 -12.92
C MET A 6 -7.33 59.75 -12.27
N ASP A 7 -6.00 59.64 -12.32
CA ASP A 7 -5.29 58.50 -11.74
C ASP A 7 -5.40 58.47 -10.19
N GLU A 8 -5.41 59.64 -9.54
CA GLU A 8 -5.60 59.76 -8.09
C GLU A 8 -7.03 59.40 -7.66
N GLU A 9 -8.06 59.91 -8.34
CA GLU A 9 -9.45 59.57 -8.03
C GLU A 9 -9.74 58.07 -8.20
N PHE A 10 -9.18 57.46 -9.25
CA PHE A 10 -9.29 56.02 -9.47
C PHE A 10 -8.63 55.23 -8.34
N TYR A 11 -7.42 55.63 -7.94
CA TYR A 11 -6.68 54.98 -6.85
C TYR A 11 -7.45 55.00 -5.52
N TYR A 12 -7.99 56.16 -5.11
CA TYR A 12 -8.75 56.25 -3.86
C TYR A 12 -10.06 55.47 -3.90
N LYS A 13 -10.72 55.43 -5.06
CA LYS A 13 -11.96 54.65 -5.23
C LYS A 13 -11.70 53.16 -5.07
N GLU A 14 -10.67 52.63 -5.72
CA GLU A 14 -10.30 51.22 -5.59
C GLU A 14 -9.77 50.91 -4.19
N LYS A 15 -9.00 51.81 -3.57
CA LYS A 15 -8.54 51.66 -2.19
C LYS A 15 -9.70 51.57 -1.20
N SER A 16 -10.69 52.46 -1.30
CA SER A 16 -11.88 52.43 -0.44
C SER A 16 -12.66 51.14 -0.58
N ARG A 17 -12.80 50.64 -1.81
CA ARG A 17 -13.48 49.37 -2.09
C ARG A 17 -12.73 48.18 -1.49
N PHE A 18 -11.40 48.23 -1.53
CA PHE A 18 -10.54 47.23 -0.91
C PHE A 18 -10.65 47.27 0.62
N ASP A 19 -10.65 48.45 1.23
CA ASP A 19 -10.81 48.64 2.68
C ASP A 19 -12.18 48.15 3.16
N GLU A 20 -13.25 48.38 2.41
CA GLU A 20 -14.58 47.82 2.69
C GLU A 20 -14.59 46.29 2.68
N LEU A 21 -13.91 45.67 1.71
CA LEU A 21 -13.75 44.22 1.64
C LEU A 21 -12.98 43.66 2.83
N LEU A 22 -11.89 44.32 3.23
CA LEU A 22 -11.12 43.93 4.42
C LEU A 22 -11.98 44.02 5.69
N ASN A 23 -12.77 45.09 5.83
CA ASN A 23 -13.70 45.24 6.95
C ASN A 23 -14.80 44.17 6.97
N GLN A 24 -15.37 43.81 5.81
CA GLN A 24 -16.35 42.72 5.72
C GLN A 24 -15.78 41.36 6.15
N LEU A 25 -14.48 41.15 5.90
CA LEU A 25 -13.77 39.93 6.29
C LEU A 25 -13.19 39.99 7.71
N ASN A 26 -13.32 41.13 8.42
CA ASN A 26 -12.62 41.43 9.68
C ASN A 26 -11.10 41.23 9.57
N TRP A 27 -10.51 41.60 8.44
CA TRP A 27 -9.07 41.53 8.21
C TRP A 27 -8.44 42.91 8.38
N THR A 28 -7.28 42.97 9.02
CA THR A 28 -6.44 44.17 9.07
C THR A 28 -5.37 44.11 7.98
N GLU A 29 -4.77 45.24 7.62
CA GLU A 29 -3.65 45.29 6.65
C GLU A 29 -2.49 44.36 7.07
N GLU A 30 -2.29 44.18 8.38
CA GLU A 30 -1.33 43.22 8.96
C GLU A 30 -1.63 41.76 8.59
N HIS A 31 -2.89 41.38 8.34
CA HIS A 31 -3.26 40.04 7.88
C HIS A 31 -2.86 39.80 6.42
N LEU A 32 -2.75 40.86 5.61
CA LEU A 32 -2.24 40.78 4.24
C LEU A 32 -0.72 40.68 4.22
N LEU A 33 -0.07 41.35 5.18
CA LEU A 33 1.39 41.36 5.36
C LEU A 33 1.89 40.14 6.14
N GLN A 34 1.01 39.40 6.81
CA GLN A 34 1.33 38.11 7.39
C GLN A 34 1.75 37.18 6.26
N GLU A 35 3.06 37.02 6.11
CA GLU A 35 3.63 36.21 5.05
C GLU A 35 2.93 34.84 5.04
N ALA A 36 2.41 34.47 3.87
CA ALA A 36 1.82 33.18 3.56
C ALA A 36 2.87 32.05 3.59
N ASN A 37 3.80 32.09 4.54
CA ASN A 37 5.03 31.31 4.59
C ASN A 37 4.80 29.81 4.69
N ASP A 38 3.60 29.40 5.06
CA ASP A 38 3.24 28.00 5.21
C ASP A 38 2.12 27.59 4.24
N ILE A 39 1.98 28.22 3.06
CA ILE A 39 1.10 27.67 2.02
C ILE A 39 1.85 26.58 1.24
N VAL A 40 1.37 25.34 1.35
CA VAL A 40 1.89 24.19 0.60
C VAL A 40 0.86 23.70 -0.41
N GLN A 41 1.35 23.06 -1.46
CA GLN A 41 0.50 22.42 -2.47
C GLN A 41 0.01 21.05 -1.97
N CYS A 42 -1.24 20.71 -2.27
CA CYS A 42 -1.80 19.42 -1.88
C CYS A 42 -1.19 18.26 -2.69
N PRO A 43 -0.77 17.17 -2.03
CA PRO A 43 -0.28 15.97 -2.72
C PRO A 43 -1.39 15.14 -3.37
N LEU A 44 -2.66 15.35 -2.98
CA LEU A 44 -3.81 14.61 -3.52
C LEU A 44 -4.42 15.27 -4.76
N ASP A 45 -4.28 16.60 -4.87
CA ASP A 45 -4.79 17.44 -5.95
C ASP A 45 -3.84 18.64 -6.17
N CYS A 46 -3.24 18.73 -7.36
CA CYS A 46 -2.30 19.79 -7.68
C CYS A 46 -2.96 21.19 -7.76
N GLY A 47 -4.28 21.29 -7.88
CA GLY A 47 -5.01 22.57 -7.88
C GLY A 47 -5.18 23.18 -6.48
N HIS A 48 -4.97 22.42 -5.40
CA HIS A 48 -5.20 22.90 -4.04
C HIS A 48 -3.94 23.45 -3.38
N ARG A 49 -4.11 24.62 -2.76
CA ARG A 49 -3.11 25.27 -1.89
C ARG A 49 -3.72 25.49 -0.50
N PHE A 50 -2.97 25.15 0.54
CA PHE A 50 -3.48 25.21 1.91
C PHE A 50 -2.39 25.52 2.92
N PRO A 51 -2.74 26.10 4.09
CA PRO A 51 -1.79 26.31 5.17
C PRO A 51 -1.31 24.96 5.76
N VAL A 52 -0.02 24.80 6.04
CA VAL A 52 0.60 23.57 6.60
C VAL A 52 -0.15 23.05 7.83
N ARG A 53 -0.68 23.95 8.67
CA ARG A 53 -1.39 23.59 9.91
C ARG A 53 -2.87 23.27 9.73
N SER A 54 -3.40 23.24 8.51
CA SER A 54 -4.81 22.94 8.27
C SER A 54 -5.06 21.43 8.09
N LYS A 55 -6.27 20.98 8.42
CA LYS A 55 -6.72 19.57 8.24
C LYS A 55 -7.10 19.24 6.78
N HIS A 56 -6.52 19.96 5.81
CA HIS A 56 -6.88 19.84 4.40
C HIS A 56 -6.70 18.41 3.86
N LEU A 57 -5.64 17.70 4.24
CA LEU A 57 -5.40 16.34 3.74
C LEU A 57 -6.54 15.37 4.08
N GLU A 58 -7.11 15.50 5.27
CA GLU A 58 -8.25 14.68 5.71
C GLU A 58 -9.50 15.00 4.88
N THR A 59 -9.80 16.28 4.67
CA THR A 59 -10.99 16.71 3.94
C THR A 59 -10.86 16.48 2.44
N CYS A 60 -9.69 16.70 1.87
CA CYS A 60 -9.40 16.46 0.46
C CYS A 60 -9.48 14.97 0.11
N GLN A 61 -9.02 14.08 1.00
CA GLN A 61 -9.17 12.64 0.82
C GLN A 61 -10.65 12.23 0.81
N LEU A 62 -11.47 12.75 1.74
CA LEU A 62 -12.90 12.45 1.79
C LEU A 62 -13.63 12.89 0.52
N VAL A 63 -13.34 14.09 0.02
CA VAL A 63 -13.96 14.57 -1.23
C VAL A 63 -13.52 13.70 -2.41
N LYS A 64 -12.25 13.30 -2.46
CA LYS A 64 -11.72 12.38 -3.48
C LYS A 64 -12.39 10.99 -3.41
N ASP A 65 -12.75 10.54 -2.22
CA ASP A 65 -13.49 9.29 -1.99
C ASP A 65 -15.00 9.44 -2.29
N GLY A 66 -15.47 10.62 -2.72
CA GLY A 66 -16.85 10.87 -3.15
C GLY A 66 -17.79 11.42 -2.06
N PHE A 67 -17.26 11.76 -0.88
CA PHE A 67 -18.07 12.32 0.21
C PHE A 67 -18.31 13.82 0.01
N SER A 68 -19.50 14.29 0.42
CA SER A 68 -19.84 15.72 0.39
C SER A 68 -18.94 16.52 1.33
N ARG A 69 -18.66 17.78 0.99
CA ARG A 69 -17.76 18.66 1.77
C ARG A 69 -18.27 18.90 3.19
N ASP A 70 -19.58 18.90 3.38
CA ASP A 70 -20.22 19.11 4.69
C ASP A 70 -20.03 17.94 5.66
N TYR A 71 -19.79 16.74 5.15
CA TYR A 71 -19.50 15.55 5.97
C TYR A 71 -18.21 15.71 6.80
N SER A 72 -17.26 16.53 6.34
CA SER A 72 -15.99 16.72 7.05
C SER A 72 -16.09 17.53 8.34
N LYS A 73 -17.15 18.34 8.50
CA LYS A 73 -17.35 19.18 9.69
C LYS A 73 -17.72 18.34 10.92
N ASN A 74 -18.34 17.17 10.72
CA ASN A 74 -18.76 16.25 11.79
C ASN A 74 -17.82 15.04 11.92
N SER A 75 -16.53 15.27 12.18
CA SER A 75 -15.52 14.18 12.25
C SER A 75 -15.85 13.06 13.26
N SER A 76 -16.72 13.30 14.24
CA SER A 76 -17.20 12.32 15.22
C SER A 76 -18.22 11.34 14.62
N GLU A 77 -19.12 11.80 13.76
CA GLU A 77 -20.07 10.95 13.03
C GLU A 77 -19.33 10.07 12.03
N TYR A 78 -18.34 10.60 11.32
CA TYR A 78 -17.48 9.80 10.43
C TYR A 78 -16.74 8.68 11.17
N ARG A 79 -16.18 8.96 12.36
CA ARG A 79 -15.54 7.91 13.17
C ARG A 79 -16.55 6.84 13.60
N ARG A 80 -17.76 7.23 14.00
CA ARG A 80 -18.82 6.28 14.35
C ARG A 80 -19.28 5.48 13.14
N GLU A 81 -19.53 6.11 12.00
CA GLU A 81 -20.01 5.44 10.79
C GLU A 81 -18.95 4.51 10.21
N LYS A 82 -17.68 4.89 10.20
CA LYS A 82 -16.57 4.01 9.77
C LYS A 82 -16.36 2.84 10.76
N GLN A 83 -16.67 3.05 12.03
CA GLN A 83 -16.66 1.99 13.05
C GLN A 83 -17.88 1.07 12.91
N LEU A 84 -19.04 1.62 12.53
CA LEU A 84 -20.26 0.89 12.21
C LEU A 84 -20.13 0.10 10.91
N LEU A 85 -19.49 0.64 9.87
CA LEU A 85 -19.16 -0.10 8.64
C LEU A 85 -18.14 -1.23 8.89
N ARG A 86 -17.35 -1.14 9.96
CA ARG A 86 -16.50 -2.24 10.45
C ARG A 86 -17.24 -3.24 11.33
N GLN A 87 -18.43 -2.89 11.85
CA GLN A 87 -19.19 -3.68 12.84
C GLN A 87 -20.55 -4.14 12.33
N SER A 88 -21.01 -3.66 11.18
CA SER A 88 -22.16 -4.21 10.50
C SER A 88 -21.74 -5.59 10.01
N ASP A 89 -22.02 -6.58 10.84
CA ASP A 89 -22.12 -7.97 10.44
C ASP A 89 -23.16 -8.01 9.33
N ILE A 90 -22.73 -7.79 8.09
CA ILE A 90 -23.51 -8.11 6.92
C ILE A 90 -23.73 -9.61 7.07
N SER A 91 -24.93 -9.99 7.50
CA SER A 91 -25.33 -11.39 7.61
C SER A 91 -25.22 -12.01 6.23
N VAL A 92 -24.09 -12.65 5.96
CA VAL A 92 -23.85 -13.36 4.70
C VAL A 92 -24.75 -14.57 4.72
N THR A 93 -25.96 -14.42 4.20
CA THR A 93 -26.87 -15.54 3.99
C THR A 93 -26.28 -16.45 2.89
N PRO A 94 -26.43 -17.79 3.00
CA PRO A 94 -25.95 -18.74 2.00
C PRO A 94 -26.46 -18.44 0.58
N SER A 95 -27.65 -17.86 0.47
CA SER A 95 -28.25 -17.43 -0.80
C SER A 95 -27.45 -16.32 -1.49
N THR A 96 -26.96 -15.33 -0.74
CA THR A 96 -26.15 -14.24 -1.28
C THR A 96 -24.82 -14.76 -1.81
N LEU A 97 -24.18 -15.69 -1.10
CA LEU A 97 -22.94 -16.32 -1.53
C LEU A 97 -23.13 -17.18 -2.79
N SER A 98 -24.21 -17.97 -2.83
CA SER A 98 -24.60 -18.78 -3.99
C SER A 98 -24.81 -17.90 -5.22
N ASN A 99 -25.51 -16.78 -5.07
CA ASN A 99 -25.74 -15.83 -6.15
C ASN A 99 -24.43 -15.21 -6.67
N ILE A 100 -23.44 -14.96 -5.80
CA ILE A 100 -22.12 -14.45 -6.20
C ILE A 100 -21.32 -15.52 -6.97
N LEU A 101 -21.30 -16.76 -6.47
CA LEU A 101 -20.53 -17.85 -7.06
C LEU A 101 -21.10 -18.37 -8.39
N HIS A 102 -22.42 -18.35 -8.53
CA HIS A 102 -23.12 -18.84 -9.72
C HIS A 102 -23.54 -17.72 -10.68
N ARG A 103 -23.16 -16.46 -10.41
CA ARG A 103 -23.44 -15.35 -11.32
C ARG A 103 -22.78 -15.63 -12.67
N PRO A 104 -23.55 -15.70 -13.78
CA PRO A 104 -22.95 -15.88 -15.09
C PRO A 104 -22.11 -14.65 -15.39
N LEU A 105 -20.79 -14.84 -15.47
CA LEU A 105 -19.89 -13.78 -15.84
C LEU A 105 -20.08 -13.46 -17.33
N PRO A 106 -20.04 -12.18 -17.72
CA PRO A 106 -20.20 -11.78 -19.12
C PRO A 106 -19.05 -12.28 -20.01
N ILE A 107 -17.97 -12.77 -19.42
CA ILE A 107 -16.79 -13.28 -20.11
C ILE A 107 -16.81 -14.82 -20.02
N LYS A 108 -17.13 -15.48 -21.13
CA LYS A 108 -16.93 -16.93 -21.28
C LYS A 108 -15.45 -17.20 -21.54
N THR A 109 -14.66 -17.25 -20.48
CA THR A 109 -13.28 -17.75 -20.56
C THR A 109 -13.17 -19.00 -19.71
N ASP A 110 -12.75 -20.11 -20.30
CA ASP A 110 -12.46 -21.38 -19.61
C ASP A 110 -11.21 -21.29 -18.70
N LEU A 111 -10.62 -20.10 -18.58
CA LEU A 111 -9.43 -19.84 -17.78
C LEU A 111 -9.81 -19.23 -16.42
N PRO A 112 -9.16 -19.65 -15.32
CA PRO A 112 -9.37 -19.06 -14.01
C PRO A 112 -8.99 -17.58 -14.03
N LEU A 113 -9.85 -16.73 -13.46
CA LEU A 113 -9.65 -15.29 -13.40
C LEU A 113 -8.47 -14.93 -12.50
N ASN A 114 -7.64 -13.99 -12.94
CA ASN A 114 -6.59 -13.41 -12.10
C ASN A 114 -7.20 -12.52 -10.99
N VAL A 115 -6.47 -12.30 -9.90
CA VAL A 115 -6.87 -11.47 -8.74
C VAL A 115 -7.30 -10.06 -9.18
N GLU A 116 -6.63 -9.47 -10.16
CA GLU A 116 -7.00 -8.15 -10.69
C GLU A 116 -8.36 -8.19 -11.42
N GLN A 117 -8.64 -9.27 -12.16
CA GLN A 117 -9.90 -9.42 -12.88
C GLN A 117 -11.07 -9.69 -11.92
N THR A 118 -10.85 -10.44 -10.84
CA THR A 118 -11.87 -10.64 -9.80
C THR A 118 -12.17 -9.36 -9.03
N THR A 119 -11.19 -8.46 -8.87
CA THR A 119 -11.44 -7.13 -8.29
C THR A 119 -12.28 -6.25 -9.20
N ILE A 120 -12.21 -6.38 -10.52
CA ILE A 120 -13.02 -5.56 -11.44
C ILE A 120 -14.48 -6.07 -11.48
N LEU A 121 -14.70 -7.38 -11.38
CA LEU A 121 -16.01 -8.00 -11.58
C LEU A 121 -16.91 -8.00 -10.35
N LEU A 122 -16.33 -8.02 -9.14
CA LEU A 122 -17.07 -8.06 -7.89
C LEU A 122 -17.22 -6.67 -7.27
N THR A 123 -18.44 -6.35 -6.83
CA THR A 123 -18.68 -5.14 -6.05
C THR A 123 -17.94 -5.20 -4.71
N PRO A 124 -17.62 -4.05 -4.08
CA PRO A 124 -16.94 -4.02 -2.79
C PRO A 124 -17.60 -4.89 -1.72
N ASN A 125 -18.94 -4.93 -1.69
CA ASN A 125 -19.71 -5.72 -0.73
C ASN A 125 -19.57 -7.23 -0.99
N GLU A 126 -19.66 -7.66 -2.25
CA GLU A 126 -19.49 -9.07 -2.62
C GLU A 126 -18.07 -9.58 -2.26
N ARG A 127 -17.04 -8.74 -2.48
CA ARG A 127 -15.65 -9.05 -2.08
C ARG A 127 -15.51 -9.22 -0.58
N LEU A 128 -16.14 -8.34 0.20
CA LEU A 128 -16.13 -8.42 1.66
C LEU A 128 -16.84 -9.70 2.14
N SER A 129 -18.01 -10.02 1.58
CA SER A 129 -18.75 -11.24 1.91
C SER A 129 -17.96 -12.51 1.60
N LEU A 130 -17.27 -12.55 0.45
CA LEU A 130 -16.42 -13.68 0.08
C LEU A 130 -15.23 -13.83 1.05
N ALA A 131 -14.57 -12.73 1.40
CA ALA A 131 -13.45 -12.73 2.35
C ALA A 131 -13.87 -13.21 3.74
N GLN A 132 -15.03 -12.74 4.24
CA GLN A 132 -15.60 -13.19 5.51
C GLN A 132 -15.95 -14.69 5.47
N PHE A 133 -16.54 -15.17 4.37
CA PHE A 133 -16.86 -16.58 4.20
C PHE A 133 -15.61 -17.47 4.20
N VAL A 134 -14.59 -17.11 3.40
CA VAL A 134 -13.31 -17.85 3.35
C VAL A 134 -12.64 -17.86 4.72
N HIS A 135 -12.65 -16.74 5.44
CA HIS A 135 -12.11 -16.66 6.79
C HIS A 135 -12.86 -17.59 7.76
N LYS A 136 -14.20 -17.60 7.71
CA LYS A 136 -15.03 -18.46 8.55
C LYS A 136 -14.82 -19.95 8.24
N GLU A 137 -14.72 -20.33 6.97
CA GLU A 137 -14.42 -21.70 6.57
C GLU A 137 -13.00 -22.12 6.95
N ALA A 138 -12.00 -21.23 6.80
CA ALA A 138 -10.63 -21.51 7.25
C ALA A 138 -10.57 -21.80 8.76
N LEU A 139 -11.28 -21.00 9.57
CA LEU A 139 -11.43 -21.24 11.00
C LEU A 139 -12.12 -22.58 11.30
N ARG A 140 -13.20 -22.91 10.56
CA ARG A 140 -13.94 -24.18 10.72
C ARG A 140 -13.06 -25.38 10.42
N LEU A 141 -12.27 -25.30 9.36
CA LEU A 141 -11.35 -26.36 8.94
C LEU A 141 -10.10 -26.45 9.83
N LYS A 142 -9.95 -25.56 10.84
CA LYS A 142 -8.74 -25.40 11.66
C LYS A 142 -7.47 -25.28 10.81
N ILE A 143 -7.60 -24.78 9.59
CA ILE A 143 -6.46 -24.36 8.79
C ILE A 143 -6.02 -23.07 9.44
N VAL A 144 -5.11 -23.19 10.41
CA VAL A 144 -4.34 -22.04 10.87
C VAL A 144 -3.65 -21.54 9.61
N PRO A 145 -4.00 -20.35 9.08
CA PRO A 145 -3.19 -19.79 8.02
C PRO A 145 -1.81 -19.65 8.64
N ASP A 146 -0.84 -20.41 8.14
CA ASP A 146 0.55 -20.17 8.49
C ASP A 146 0.76 -18.66 8.27
N PRO A 147 1.13 -17.91 9.32
CA PRO A 147 1.38 -16.48 9.17
C PRO A 147 2.29 -16.33 7.96
N PRO A 148 1.99 -15.43 7.00
CA PRO A 148 2.69 -15.36 5.73
C PRO A 148 4.17 -15.45 6.02
N SER A 149 4.75 -16.60 5.65
CA SER A 149 6.01 -17.02 6.23
C SER A 149 7.01 -15.92 5.95
N ALA A 150 7.42 -15.24 7.01
CA ALA A 150 8.71 -14.62 7.05
C ALA A 150 9.69 -15.75 6.76
N VAL A 151 10.09 -15.84 5.50
CA VAL A 151 11.27 -16.58 5.07
C VAL A 151 12.46 -15.85 5.69
N ILE A 152 12.66 -16.02 6.99
CA ILE A 152 13.95 -15.89 7.65
C ILE A 152 13.95 -16.94 8.76
N GLU A 153 14.77 -17.94 8.52
CA GLU A 153 15.20 -18.99 9.43
C GLU A 153 15.43 -18.46 10.85
N ASN A 154 14.97 -19.20 11.85
CA ASN A 154 15.89 -19.68 12.88
C ASN A 154 15.31 -20.92 13.56
N ARG A 155 15.95 -22.05 13.26
CA ARG A 155 15.93 -23.24 14.08
C ARG A 155 16.48 -22.88 15.47
N SER A 156 15.65 -23.02 16.49
CA SER A 156 16.13 -23.40 17.82
C SER A 156 15.13 -24.39 18.41
N SER A 157 15.42 -25.66 18.15
CA SER A 157 14.78 -26.80 18.75
C SER A 157 15.00 -26.81 20.27
N GLN A 158 13.96 -27.23 20.99
CA GLN A 158 14.01 -27.98 22.25
C GLN A 158 14.72 -27.35 23.46
N SER A 159 13.94 -26.82 24.39
CA SER A 159 14.04 -27.20 25.81
C SER A 159 12.75 -26.82 26.54
N SER A 160 11.91 -27.82 26.77
CA SER A 160 10.80 -27.78 27.71
C SER A 160 11.35 -27.96 29.13
N GLU A 161 11.65 -26.87 29.82
CA GLU A 161 11.68 -26.80 31.30
C GLU A 161 12.01 -25.37 31.78
N SER A 162 11.45 -24.99 32.94
CA SER A 162 11.62 -23.71 33.68
C SER A 162 10.72 -22.51 33.33
N ASN A 163 9.41 -22.70 33.46
CA ASN A 163 8.45 -21.63 33.71
C ASN A 163 8.51 -21.17 35.18
N SER A 164 9.38 -20.21 35.51
CA SER A 164 9.12 -19.27 36.63
C SER A 164 10.05 -18.05 36.65
N LEU A 165 11.23 -18.13 36.01
CA LEU A 165 12.19 -17.01 35.88
C LEU A 165 12.00 -16.16 34.61
N GLN A 166 11.06 -16.54 33.73
CA GLN A 166 10.91 -15.97 32.38
C GLN A 166 10.22 -14.60 32.30
N SER A 167 9.56 -14.12 33.36
CA SER A 167 8.79 -12.86 33.31
C SER A 167 9.68 -11.62 33.10
N SER A 168 10.78 -11.51 33.85
CA SER A 168 11.70 -10.36 33.76
C SER A 168 12.47 -10.36 32.44
N ASN A 169 12.93 -11.53 31.98
CA ASN A 169 13.60 -11.68 30.69
C ASN A 169 12.67 -11.38 29.51
N LYS A 170 11.39 -11.76 29.60
CA LYS A 170 10.38 -11.45 28.58
C LYS A 170 10.08 -9.94 28.54
N LEU A 171 10.02 -9.28 29.70
CA LEU A 171 9.89 -7.81 29.79
C LEU A 171 11.14 -7.09 29.25
N ALA A 172 12.34 -7.62 29.50
CA ALA A 172 13.58 -7.09 28.95
C ALA A 172 13.61 -7.23 27.42
N GLN A 173 13.21 -8.39 26.88
CA GLN A 173 13.08 -8.63 25.44
C GLN A 173 12.07 -7.69 24.80
N LEU A 174 10.89 -7.49 25.40
CA LEU A 174 9.87 -6.56 24.88
C LEU A 174 10.36 -5.10 24.90
N ARG A 175 11.10 -4.69 25.94
CA ARG A 175 11.73 -3.36 25.99
C ARG A 175 12.79 -3.20 24.90
N ASP A 176 13.57 -4.24 24.67
CA ASP A 176 14.62 -4.22 23.65
C ASP A 176 14.05 -4.22 22.23
N GLU A 177 12.98 -4.99 21.99
CA GLU A 177 12.25 -4.99 20.74
C GLU A 177 11.58 -3.63 20.49
N LYS A 178 11.03 -2.99 21.52
CA LYS A 178 10.49 -1.62 21.43
C LYS A 178 11.59 -0.60 21.10
N ARG A 179 12.79 -0.72 21.70
CA ARG A 179 13.96 0.11 21.36
C ARG A 179 14.41 -0.10 19.92
N ARG A 180 14.45 -1.35 19.43
CA ARG A 180 14.77 -1.66 18.04
C ARG A 180 13.74 -1.10 17.06
N ARG A 181 12.44 -1.24 17.35
CA ARG A 181 11.36 -0.65 16.54
C ARG A 181 11.44 0.88 16.48
N ALA A 182 11.71 1.55 17.61
CA ALA A 182 11.89 3.00 17.63
C ALA A 182 13.11 3.46 16.82
N LYS A 183 14.23 2.72 16.88
CA LYS A 183 15.42 2.94 16.05
C LYS A 183 15.14 2.71 14.56
N TYR A 184 14.29 1.75 14.21
CA TYR A 184 13.89 1.47 12.82
C TYR A 184 12.98 2.57 12.28
N ILE A 185 11.97 3.00 13.05
CA ILE A 185 11.01 4.06 12.68
C ILE A 185 11.70 5.42 12.48
N THR A 186 12.70 5.74 13.30
CA THR A 186 13.47 6.99 13.16
C THR A 186 14.42 6.97 11.97
N ARG A 187 14.89 5.79 11.54
CA ARG A 187 15.77 5.63 10.38
C ARG A 187 15.00 5.59 9.06
N THR A 188 13.77 5.10 9.03
CA THR A 188 12.93 5.07 7.82
C THR A 188 12.24 6.40 7.52
N ARG A 189 12.04 7.29 8.50
CA ARG A 189 11.47 8.63 8.26
C ARG A 189 12.41 9.63 7.56
N ARG A 190 13.69 9.31 7.37
CA ARG A 190 14.67 10.20 6.70
C ARG A 190 15.25 9.64 5.40
N LYS A 191 14.91 8.39 5.02
CA LYS A 191 15.38 7.83 3.76
C LYS A 191 14.53 8.37 2.64
N THR A 192 15.16 9.10 1.72
CA THR A 192 14.50 9.53 0.49
C THR A 192 14.17 8.30 -0.35
N PHE A 193 13.25 8.44 -1.31
CA PHE A 193 12.94 7.36 -2.26
C PHE A 193 14.22 6.77 -2.90
N TYR A 194 15.21 7.62 -3.20
CA TYR A 194 16.50 7.23 -3.75
C TYR A 194 17.33 6.35 -2.80
N ASP A 195 17.28 6.60 -1.49
CA ASP A 195 17.99 5.77 -0.51
C ASP A 195 17.38 4.37 -0.41
N ASN A 196 16.04 4.27 -0.47
CA ASN A 196 15.34 2.99 -0.49
C ASN A 196 15.61 2.23 -1.80
N ALA A 197 15.62 2.92 -2.95
CA ALA A 197 15.97 2.33 -4.23
C ALA A 197 17.42 1.82 -4.23
N ARG A 198 18.36 2.61 -3.68
CA ARG A 198 19.77 2.22 -3.54
C ARG A 198 19.95 1.01 -2.63
N GLU A 199 19.23 0.94 -1.51
CA GLU A 199 19.28 -0.20 -0.59
C GLU A 199 18.71 -1.48 -1.23
N MET A 200 17.61 -1.35 -1.97
CA MET A 200 17.01 -2.48 -2.71
C MET A 200 17.96 -3.00 -3.80
N ILE A 201 18.59 -2.10 -4.58
CA ILE A 201 19.57 -2.47 -5.59
C ILE A 201 20.78 -3.14 -4.95
N SER A 202 21.32 -2.58 -3.86
CA SER A 202 22.45 -3.18 -3.14
C SER A 202 22.12 -4.58 -2.63
N SER A 203 20.92 -4.78 -2.06
CA SER A 203 20.47 -6.09 -1.57
C SER A 203 20.30 -7.10 -2.71
N GLN A 204 19.72 -6.71 -3.84
CA GLN A 204 19.59 -7.57 -5.02
C GLN A 204 20.96 -7.94 -5.60
N MET A 205 21.89 -6.99 -5.66
CA MET A 205 23.26 -7.23 -6.12
C MET A 205 24.00 -8.21 -5.20
N GLU A 206 23.89 -8.04 -3.88
CA GLU A 206 24.49 -8.95 -2.89
C GLU A 206 23.95 -10.38 -3.04
N SER A 207 22.63 -10.53 -3.23
CA SER A 207 22.01 -11.83 -3.51
C SER A 207 22.53 -12.48 -4.80
N LEU A 208 22.73 -11.69 -5.86
CA LEU A 208 23.32 -12.19 -7.12
C LEU A 208 24.77 -12.62 -6.93
N TYR A 209 25.57 -11.87 -6.17
CA TYR A 209 26.95 -12.26 -5.84
C TYR A 209 27.01 -13.57 -5.06
N GLU A 210 26.17 -13.73 -4.03
CA GLU A 210 26.09 -14.99 -3.28
C GLU A 210 25.70 -16.17 -4.17
N HIS A 211 24.72 -15.99 -5.07
CA HIS A 211 24.33 -17.04 -6.01
C HIS A 211 25.44 -17.37 -7.01
N GLY A 212 26.22 -16.36 -7.45
CA GLY A 212 27.39 -16.53 -8.28
C GLY A 212 28.50 -17.33 -7.58
N GLU A 213 28.82 -16.99 -6.33
CA GLU A 213 29.79 -17.74 -5.53
C GLU A 213 29.36 -19.18 -5.27
N LYS A 214 28.08 -19.39 -4.90
CA LYS A 214 27.52 -20.73 -4.70
C LYS A 214 27.66 -21.55 -5.98
N ARG A 215 27.41 -20.97 -7.17
CA ARG A 215 27.63 -21.64 -8.47
C ARG A 215 29.10 -21.92 -8.78
N SER A 216 30.01 -21.01 -8.44
CA SER A 216 31.47 -21.22 -8.61
C SER A 216 31.99 -22.37 -7.73
N LYS A 217 31.56 -22.42 -6.46
CA LYS A 217 31.89 -23.50 -5.51
C LYS A 217 31.36 -24.87 -5.97
N TYR A 218 30.23 -24.91 -6.66
CA TYR A 218 29.70 -26.14 -7.26
C TYR A 218 30.45 -26.58 -8.53
N ARG A 219 31.00 -25.65 -9.33
CA ARG A 219 31.78 -26.00 -10.54
C ARG A 219 33.13 -26.65 -10.22
N HIS A 220 33.79 -26.24 -9.13
CA HIS A 220 35.09 -26.80 -8.73
C HIS A 220 35.01 -28.12 -7.94
N ARG A 221 33.82 -28.64 -7.66
CA ARG A 221 33.62 -29.93 -6.96
C ARG A 221 33.15 -31.07 -7.87
N SER A 222 33.22 -30.90 -9.18
CA SER A 222 33.07 -32.03 -10.10
C SER A 222 34.29 -32.93 -9.95
N PRO A 223 34.15 -34.18 -9.48
CA PRO A 223 35.27 -35.10 -9.42
C PRO A 223 35.71 -35.37 -10.85
N SER A 224 36.97 -35.05 -11.14
CA SER A 224 37.67 -35.60 -12.30
C SER A 224 37.87 -37.10 -12.07
N SER A 225 36.83 -37.90 -12.30
CA SER A 225 36.96 -39.34 -12.58
C SER A 225 36.50 -39.57 -14.01
N SER A 226 37.41 -39.40 -14.97
CA SER A 226 38.16 -40.50 -15.58
C SER A 226 37.25 -41.61 -16.15
N SER A 227 37.16 -41.60 -17.48
CA SER A 227 37.18 -42.79 -18.36
C SER A 227 36.31 -44.00 -17.98
N SER A 228 35.17 -44.15 -18.66
CA SER A 228 34.90 -45.41 -19.35
C SER A 228 33.91 -45.25 -20.51
N SER A 229 34.45 -45.54 -21.68
CA SER A 229 33.82 -45.84 -22.94
C SER A 229 32.50 -46.61 -22.81
N LYS A 230 31.43 -46.12 -23.44
CA LYS A 230 30.40 -46.98 -24.06
C LYS A 230 29.64 -46.22 -25.14
N LYS A 231 30.04 -46.48 -26.39
CA LYS A 231 29.26 -46.25 -27.61
C LYS A 231 27.84 -46.80 -27.41
N LYS A 232 26.82 -45.93 -27.42
CA LYS A 232 25.45 -46.31 -27.78
C LYS A 232 25.06 -45.57 -29.06
N LYS A 233 25.20 -46.27 -30.18
CA LYS A 233 24.42 -46.03 -31.40
C LYS A 233 22.95 -46.21 -31.02
N HIS A 234 22.12 -45.17 -31.12
CA HIS A 234 20.70 -45.37 -31.35
C HIS A 234 20.15 -44.30 -32.30
N HIS A 235 19.85 -44.81 -33.49
CA HIS A 235 18.75 -44.46 -34.37
C HIS A 235 18.25 -43.02 -34.42
N ARG A 236 18.67 -42.34 -35.51
CA ARG A 236 17.83 -41.34 -36.17
C ARG A 236 16.55 -42.04 -36.65
N HIS A 237 15.40 -41.64 -36.10
CA HIS A 237 14.13 -41.76 -36.80
C HIS A 237 13.77 -40.40 -37.38
N SER A 238 14.07 -40.27 -38.68
CA SER A 238 13.43 -39.33 -39.58
C SER A 238 11.92 -39.58 -39.56
N LYS A 239 11.13 -38.63 -39.07
CA LYS A 239 9.69 -38.57 -39.38
C LYS A 239 9.42 -37.36 -40.24
N LYS A 240 8.94 -37.72 -41.43
CA LYS A 240 8.65 -36.95 -42.62
C LYS A 240 7.44 -36.04 -42.39
N ARG A 241 7.51 -34.84 -42.98
CA ARG A 241 6.43 -33.87 -43.22
C ARG A 241 5.07 -34.50 -43.52
N ARG A 242 4.00 -33.87 -43.04
CA ARG A 242 2.78 -33.66 -43.84
C ARG A 242 2.32 -32.21 -43.71
N THR A 243 2.27 -31.58 -44.86
CA THR A 243 1.63 -30.31 -45.21
C THR A 243 0.22 -30.61 -45.71
N SER A 244 -0.76 -29.82 -45.27
CA SER A 244 -2.13 -29.64 -45.79
C SER A 244 -2.62 -28.35 -45.09
N SER A 245 -2.96 -27.20 -45.69
CA SER A 245 -3.81 -26.91 -46.86
C SER A 245 -5.08 -27.74 -46.77
N ASP A 246 -6.22 -27.24 -46.28
CA ASP A 246 -6.88 -25.94 -46.52
C ASP A 246 -7.28 -25.15 -45.26
#